data_AF-A0AB39ZHP1-F1
#
_entry.id   AF-A0AB39ZHP1-F1
#
_cell.length_a   1.000
_cell.length_b   1.000
_cell.length_c   1.000
_cell.angle_alpha   90.00
_cell.angle_beta   90.00
_cell.angle_gamma   90.00
#
_symmetry.space_group_name_H-M   'P 1'
#
loop_
_entity.id
_entity.type
_entity.pdbx_description
1 polymer ?
#
loop_
_entity_poly.entity_id
_entity_poly.type
_entity_poly.pdbx_seq_one_letter_code
_entity_poly.pdbx_strand_id
1 'polypeptide(L)'
;MKSTAAGVALLLLVLSHSSAKEITQTCWKCSGADCDDPVSSLCSQYSPDDGCYTLFNYYTNVTAMGCQSDLDEEFVDDYFHSLLFCNESNCNSLDNLPVPHKCLFCDSSEDPNCATDPSKIELIGNCGVLPYSSCQTRISIEGWTQRSCLSSLERDELEECLAGTGNCTVCTGDYCNREIYPADR
;
A
#
# COMPACT_ATOMS: atom_id res chain seq x y z
N MET A 1 -17.10 -44.79 65.81
CA MET A 1 -17.72 -44.99 64.49
C MET A 1 -17.90 -43.61 63.85
N LYS A 2 -17.28 -43.40 62.68
CA LYS A 2 -17.65 -42.51 61.54
C LYS A 2 -18.09 -41.08 61.92
N SER A 3 -17.49 -40.01 61.41
CA SER A 3 -17.44 -39.74 59.97
C SER A 3 -16.45 -38.61 59.65
N THR A 4 -15.61 -38.86 58.66
CA THR A 4 -14.73 -37.94 57.97
C THR A 4 -15.55 -37.06 57.02
N ALA A 5 -15.31 -35.75 57.00
CA ALA A 5 -15.76 -34.84 55.96
C ALA A 5 -14.53 -34.38 55.17
N ALA A 6 -14.35 -34.91 53.96
CA ALA A 6 -13.34 -34.44 53.01
C ALA A 6 -14.07 -33.61 51.94
N GLY A 7 -13.69 -32.34 51.84
CA GLY A 7 -14.24 -31.39 50.87
C GLY A 7 -13.90 -31.78 49.44
N VAL A 8 -14.90 -31.70 48.56
CA VAL A 8 -14.77 -31.89 47.12
C VAL A 8 -14.17 -30.62 46.53
N ALA A 9 -12.93 -30.69 46.07
CA ALA A 9 -12.33 -29.65 45.24
C ALA A 9 -12.91 -29.74 43.83
N LEU A 10 -13.72 -28.73 43.47
CA LEU A 10 -14.27 -28.56 42.14
C LEU A 10 -13.16 -28.11 41.19
N LEU A 11 -12.70 -29.01 40.33
CA LEU A 11 -11.73 -28.70 39.27
C LEU A 11 -12.42 -27.85 38.19
N LEU A 12 -12.25 -26.53 38.25
CA LEU A 12 -12.64 -25.64 37.16
C LEU A 12 -11.66 -25.81 36.01
N LEU A 13 -12.04 -26.61 35.01
CA LEU A 13 -11.41 -26.61 33.69
C LEU A 13 -11.68 -25.25 33.03
N VAL A 14 -10.70 -24.37 33.08
CA VAL A 14 -10.68 -23.19 32.22
C VAL A 14 -10.43 -23.69 30.80
N LEU A 15 -11.50 -23.88 30.02
CA LEU A 15 -11.38 -24.00 28.57
C LEU A 15 -10.98 -22.61 28.06
N SER A 16 -9.69 -22.41 27.86
CA SER A 16 -9.18 -21.33 27.02
C SER A 16 -9.84 -21.48 25.65
N HIS A 17 -10.82 -20.64 25.36
CA HIS A 17 -11.36 -20.52 24.02
C HIS A 17 -10.27 -19.88 23.16
N SER A 18 -9.41 -20.71 22.57
CA SER A 18 -8.68 -20.28 21.38
C SER A 18 -9.76 -19.99 20.34
N SER A 19 -10.08 -18.71 20.14
CA SER A 19 -10.95 -18.30 19.05
C SER A 19 -10.34 -18.86 17.77
N ALA A 20 -10.98 -19.83 17.13
CA ALA A 20 -10.69 -20.12 15.74
C ALA A 20 -10.91 -18.79 14.99
N LYS A 21 -9.85 -18.20 14.45
CA LYS A 21 -9.96 -17.00 13.62
C LYS A 21 -10.59 -17.48 12.32
N GLU A 22 -11.89 -17.23 12.17
CA GLU A 22 -12.64 -17.57 10.96
C GLU A 22 -11.97 -16.93 9.74
N ILE A 23 -11.76 -17.71 8.67
CA ILE A 23 -11.24 -17.20 7.40
C ILE A 23 -12.39 -16.52 6.69
N THR A 24 -12.51 -15.21 6.87
CA THR A 24 -13.59 -14.42 6.26
C THR A 24 -13.10 -13.51 5.13
N GLN A 25 -11.80 -13.52 4.83
CA GLN A 25 -11.23 -12.62 3.83
C GLN A 25 -11.76 -12.96 2.43
N THR A 26 -12.34 -11.97 1.78
CA THR A 26 -12.85 -12.06 0.40
C THR A 26 -12.17 -11.00 -0.44
N CYS A 27 -11.91 -11.32 -1.71
CA CYS A 27 -11.30 -10.40 -2.66
C CYS A 27 -11.98 -10.54 -4.02
N TRP A 28 -11.98 -9.48 -4.81
CA TRP A 28 -12.30 -9.56 -6.23
C TRP A 28 -11.17 -10.31 -6.95
N LYS A 29 -11.53 -11.26 -7.80
CA LYS A 29 -10.59 -12.10 -8.56
C LYS A 29 -10.86 -12.03 -10.05
N CYS A 30 -9.79 -11.95 -10.83
CA CYS A 30 -9.83 -12.01 -12.30
C CYS A 30 -8.44 -12.31 -12.88
N SER A 31 -8.38 -12.68 -14.15
CA SER A 31 -7.14 -12.79 -14.91
C SER A 31 -7.36 -12.42 -16.38
N GLY A 32 -6.44 -11.64 -16.95
CA GLY A 32 -6.47 -11.26 -18.36
C GLY A 32 -7.74 -10.51 -18.73
N ALA A 33 -8.47 -11.02 -19.73
CA ALA A 33 -9.67 -10.38 -20.25
C ALA A 33 -10.85 -10.41 -19.26
N ASP A 34 -10.84 -11.30 -18.27
CA ASP A 34 -11.93 -11.41 -17.29
C ASP A 34 -11.91 -10.26 -16.26
N CYS A 35 -10.89 -9.38 -16.30
CA CYS A 35 -10.77 -8.26 -15.37
C CYS A 35 -11.70 -7.08 -15.67
N ASP A 36 -12.49 -7.15 -16.74
CA ASP A 36 -13.60 -6.22 -16.99
C ASP A 36 -14.81 -6.51 -16.07
N ASP A 37 -14.94 -7.74 -15.54
CA ASP A 37 -16.03 -8.16 -14.64
C ASP A 37 -15.52 -9.16 -13.58
N PRO A 38 -14.71 -8.70 -12.60
CA PRO A 38 -14.10 -9.57 -11.61
C PRO A 38 -15.16 -10.18 -10.69
N VAL A 39 -14.88 -11.37 -10.17
CA VAL A 39 -15.80 -12.11 -9.28
C VAL A 39 -15.25 -12.14 -7.86
N SER A 40 -16.08 -11.78 -6.88
CA SER A 40 -15.70 -11.87 -5.46
C SER A 40 -15.68 -13.33 -5.01
N SER A 41 -14.58 -13.74 -4.37
CA SER A 41 -14.47 -15.08 -3.77
C SER A 41 -13.66 -15.06 -2.48
N LEU A 42 -13.81 -16.12 -1.68
CA LEU A 42 -13.02 -16.33 -0.47
C LEU A 42 -11.53 -16.55 -0.81
N CYS A 43 -10.65 -16.07 0.07
CA CYS A 43 -9.25 -16.48 0.07
C CYS A 43 -9.13 -17.87 0.70
N SER A 44 -8.73 -18.84 -0.13
CA SER A 44 -8.71 -20.26 0.25
C SER A 44 -7.52 -20.63 1.15
N GLN A 45 -6.46 -19.83 1.12
CA GLN A 45 -5.29 -20.04 1.96
C GLN A 45 -5.48 -19.31 3.29
N TYR A 46 -5.25 -20.01 4.41
CA TYR A 46 -5.24 -19.36 5.70
C TYR A 46 -3.98 -18.52 5.84
N SER A 47 -4.14 -17.20 5.78
CA SER A 47 -3.17 -16.25 6.31
C SER A 47 -3.91 -15.31 7.26
N PRO A 48 -3.46 -15.16 8.52
CA PRO A 48 -4.11 -14.28 9.48
C PRO A 48 -4.08 -12.80 9.04
N ASP A 49 -3.13 -12.45 8.17
CA ASP A 49 -2.93 -11.10 7.66
C ASP A 49 -3.11 -11.09 6.12
N ASP A 50 -3.95 -11.99 5.58
CA ASP A 50 -4.24 -12.01 4.15
C ASP A 50 -4.90 -10.71 3.70
N GLY A 51 -4.54 -10.28 2.50
CA GLY A 51 -5.05 -9.09 1.85
C GLY A 51 -5.51 -9.40 0.43
N CYS A 52 -5.93 -8.36 -0.29
CA CYS A 52 -6.20 -8.43 -1.71
C CYS A 52 -5.08 -7.75 -2.50
N TYR A 53 -4.89 -8.19 -3.73
CA TYR A 53 -4.02 -7.49 -4.69
C TYR A 53 -4.77 -7.07 -5.95
N THR A 54 -4.21 -6.05 -6.61
CA THR A 54 -4.48 -5.69 -8.00
C THR A 54 -3.15 -5.57 -8.73
N LEU A 55 -3.01 -6.25 -9.87
CA LEU A 55 -1.86 -6.16 -10.75
C LEU A 55 -2.19 -5.28 -11.95
N PHE A 56 -1.34 -4.30 -12.22
CA PHE A 56 -1.44 -3.44 -13.38
C PHE A 56 -0.40 -3.83 -14.43
N ASN A 57 -0.67 -3.55 -15.70
CA ASN A 57 0.36 -3.55 -16.73
C ASN A 57 0.92 -2.15 -16.98
N TYR A 58 1.90 -2.06 -17.88
CA TYR A 58 2.53 -0.80 -18.29
C TYR A 58 1.57 0.20 -18.99
N TYR A 59 0.40 -0.27 -19.44
CA TYR A 59 -0.66 0.58 -19.97
C TYR A 59 -1.70 0.94 -18.91
N THR A 60 -1.41 0.69 -17.62
CA THR A 60 -2.28 1.01 -16.47
C THR A 60 -3.59 0.22 -16.42
N ASN A 61 -3.71 -0.85 -17.22
CA ASN A 61 -4.87 -1.74 -17.17
C ASN A 61 -4.69 -2.79 -16.08
N VAL A 62 -5.77 -3.14 -15.40
CA VAL A 62 -5.80 -4.28 -14.47
C VAL A 62 -5.67 -5.57 -15.27
N THR A 63 -4.71 -6.41 -14.92
CA THR A 63 -4.44 -7.70 -15.59
C THR A 63 -4.68 -8.90 -14.70
N ALA A 64 -4.67 -8.72 -13.38
CA ALA A 64 -5.03 -9.75 -12.42
C ALA A 64 -5.47 -9.12 -11.09
N MET A 65 -6.34 -9.83 -10.39
CA MET A 65 -6.79 -9.47 -9.04
C MET A 65 -6.93 -10.76 -8.23
N GLY A 66 -6.68 -10.71 -6.93
CA GLY A 66 -6.76 -11.90 -6.12
C GLY A 66 -6.45 -11.68 -4.65
N CYS A 67 -6.19 -12.78 -3.95
CA CYS A 67 -5.72 -12.74 -2.57
C CYS A 67 -4.20 -12.66 -2.56
N GLN A 68 -3.63 -11.88 -1.64
CA GLN A 68 -2.18 -11.74 -1.51
C GLN A 68 -1.53 -13.10 -1.22
N SER A 69 -2.18 -13.96 -0.44
CA SER A 69 -1.73 -15.34 -0.17
C SER A 69 -1.64 -16.24 -1.41
N ASP A 70 -2.25 -15.85 -2.54
CA ASP A 70 -2.15 -16.60 -3.80
C ASP A 70 -0.85 -16.28 -4.58
N LEU A 71 -0.09 -15.25 -4.18
CA LEU A 71 1.17 -14.84 -4.81
C LEU A 71 2.37 -15.46 -4.10
N ASP A 72 3.38 -15.87 -4.87
CA ASP A 72 4.69 -16.22 -4.32
C ASP A 72 5.60 -14.98 -4.17
N GLU A 73 6.62 -15.09 -3.32
CA GLU A 73 7.51 -13.98 -2.98
C GLU A 73 8.32 -13.46 -4.18
N GLU A 74 8.74 -14.33 -5.10
CA GLU A 74 9.49 -13.95 -6.30
C GLU A 74 8.62 -13.11 -7.23
N PHE A 75 7.36 -13.50 -7.41
CA PHE A 75 6.38 -12.71 -8.15
C PHE A 75 6.12 -11.35 -7.51
N VAL A 76 5.96 -11.30 -6.18
CA VAL A 76 5.76 -10.01 -5.49
C VAL A 76 6.96 -9.08 -5.69
N ASP A 77 8.17 -9.62 -5.65
CA ASP A 77 9.40 -8.87 -5.91
C ASP A 77 9.42 -8.35 -7.36
N ASP A 78 9.32 -9.24 -8.35
CA ASP A 78 9.40 -8.90 -9.78
C ASP A 78 8.36 -7.85 -10.19
N TYR A 79 7.17 -7.88 -9.60
CA TYR A 79 6.05 -7.00 -9.93
C TYR A 79 5.76 -5.93 -8.88
N PHE A 80 6.69 -5.66 -7.95
CA PHE A 80 6.51 -4.68 -6.86
C PHE A 80 5.98 -3.32 -7.33
N HIS A 81 6.51 -2.80 -8.45
CA HIS A 81 6.10 -1.50 -9.01
C HIS A 81 4.70 -1.50 -9.64
N SER A 82 4.10 -2.67 -9.84
CA SER A 82 2.83 -2.88 -10.54
C SER A 82 1.76 -3.53 -9.65
N LEU A 83 2.07 -3.86 -8.39
CA LEU A 83 1.17 -4.49 -7.44
C LEU A 83 0.63 -3.47 -6.44
N LEU A 84 -0.69 -3.46 -6.29
CA LEU A 84 -1.38 -2.73 -5.23
C LEU A 84 -1.95 -3.73 -4.23
N PHE A 85 -1.62 -3.57 -2.96
CA PHE A 85 -2.18 -4.36 -1.87
C PHE A 85 -3.17 -3.56 -1.04
N CYS A 86 -4.18 -4.22 -0.49
CA CYS A 86 -5.12 -3.66 0.48
C CYS A 86 -5.67 -4.76 1.40
N ASN A 87 -6.11 -4.40 2.61
CA ASN A 87 -6.34 -5.39 3.68
C ASN A 87 -7.82 -5.62 4.03
N GLU A 88 -8.75 -4.82 3.49
CA GLU A 88 -10.18 -5.00 3.78
C GLU A 88 -10.82 -6.04 2.83
N SER A 89 -11.98 -6.58 3.21
CA SER A 89 -12.72 -7.49 2.33
C SER A 89 -13.19 -6.78 1.06
N ASN A 90 -12.90 -7.35 -0.10
CA ASN A 90 -13.21 -6.81 -1.42
C ASN A 90 -12.69 -5.38 -1.64
N CYS A 91 -11.62 -4.99 -0.94
CA CYS A 91 -11.03 -3.66 -1.03
C CYS A 91 -10.49 -3.33 -2.41
N ASN A 92 -10.07 -4.35 -3.16
CA ASN A 92 -9.50 -4.23 -4.50
C ASN A 92 -10.54 -3.94 -5.58
N SER A 93 -11.76 -3.49 -5.26
CA SER A 93 -12.79 -3.15 -6.25
C SER A 93 -12.27 -2.21 -7.36
N LEU A 94 -12.78 -2.36 -8.58
CA LEU A 94 -12.46 -1.46 -9.70
C LEU A 94 -12.88 -0.01 -9.43
N ASP A 95 -13.85 0.21 -8.53
CA ASP A 95 -14.27 1.56 -8.10
C ASP A 95 -13.24 2.24 -7.18
N ASN A 96 -12.27 1.48 -6.63
CA ASN A 96 -11.29 1.95 -5.66
C ASN A 96 -9.87 2.07 -6.25
N LEU A 97 -9.72 2.03 -7.57
CA LEU A 97 -8.40 2.10 -8.20
C LEU A 97 -7.77 3.51 -8.03
N PRO A 98 -6.44 3.59 -7.88
CA PRO A 98 -5.77 4.89 -7.80
C PRO A 98 -6.00 5.72 -9.05
N VAL A 99 -6.17 7.03 -8.86
CA VAL A 99 -6.43 7.98 -9.94
C VAL A 99 -5.13 8.72 -10.28
N PRO A 100 -4.81 8.95 -11.56
CA PRO A 100 -3.69 9.78 -11.96
C PRO A 100 -3.77 11.22 -11.44
N HIS A 101 -2.64 11.76 -10.97
CA HIS A 101 -2.52 13.13 -10.51
C HIS A 101 -1.41 13.89 -11.23
N LYS A 102 -1.45 15.22 -11.13
CA LYS A 102 -0.34 16.10 -11.55
C LYS A 102 0.49 16.49 -10.34
N CYS A 103 1.81 16.35 -10.42
CA CYS A 103 2.71 16.68 -9.32
C CYS A 103 3.75 17.70 -9.75
N LEU A 104 4.22 18.54 -8.83
CA LEU A 104 5.45 19.30 -9.07
C LEU A 104 6.61 18.32 -9.23
N PHE A 105 7.51 18.60 -10.17
CA PHE A 105 8.70 17.80 -10.43
C PHE A 105 9.95 18.67 -10.41
N CYS A 106 10.85 18.44 -9.45
CA CYS A 106 12.10 19.21 -9.35
C CYS A 106 13.11 18.53 -8.41
N ASP A 107 14.37 18.97 -8.51
CA ASP A 107 15.46 18.66 -7.59
C ASP A 107 16.17 19.97 -7.21
N SER A 108 16.35 20.22 -5.91
CA SER A 108 16.99 21.46 -5.43
C SER A 108 18.48 21.61 -5.73
N SER A 109 19.15 20.55 -6.17
CA SER A 109 20.51 20.63 -6.72
C SER A 109 20.56 21.35 -8.07
N GLU A 110 19.46 21.31 -8.83
CA GLU A 110 19.33 21.92 -10.17
C GLU A 110 18.50 23.21 -10.13
N ASP A 111 17.41 23.23 -9.34
CA ASP A 111 16.56 24.41 -9.13
C ASP A 111 16.36 24.70 -7.63
N PRO A 112 17.04 25.70 -7.05
CA PRO A 112 16.90 26.05 -5.64
C PRO A 112 15.47 26.37 -5.18
N ASN A 113 14.58 26.76 -6.11
CA ASN A 113 13.17 26.99 -5.79
C ASN A 113 12.47 25.69 -5.33
N CYS A 114 12.97 24.51 -5.70
CA CYS A 114 12.40 23.23 -5.30
C CYS A 114 12.33 23.07 -3.77
N ALA A 115 13.34 23.60 -3.08
CA ALA A 115 13.42 23.64 -1.62
C ALA A 115 12.81 24.92 -1.03
N THR A 116 12.97 26.07 -1.70
CA THR A 116 12.75 27.40 -1.09
C THR A 116 11.45 28.09 -1.48
N ASP A 117 10.96 27.87 -2.70
CA ASP A 117 9.73 28.49 -3.22
C ASP A 117 9.11 27.59 -4.31
N PRO A 118 8.43 26.50 -3.91
CA PRO A 118 7.87 25.54 -4.86
C PRO A 118 6.80 26.14 -5.78
N SER A 119 6.28 27.33 -5.46
CA SER A 119 5.32 28.05 -6.31
C SER A 119 5.92 28.51 -7.64
N LYS A 120 7.26 28.57 -7.74
CA LYS A 120 8.00 28.89 -8.97
C LYS A 120 8.32 27.68 -9.84
N ILE A 121 8.01 26.47 -9.38
CA ILE A 121 8.28 25.25 -10.17
C ILE A 121 7.26 25.14 -11.30
N GLU A 122 7.74 25.22 -12.54
CA GLU A 122 6.91 25.10 -13.74
C GLU A 122 6.84 23.67 -14.29
N LEU A 123 7.81 22.81 -13.92
CA LEU A 123 7.86 21.44 -14.40
C LEU A 123 6.85 20.56 -13.64
N ILE A 124 5.90 20.00 -14.39
CA ILE A 124 4.80 19.19 -13.88
C ILE A 124 4.93 17.75 -14.39
N GLY A 125 4.96 16.78 -13.46
CA GLY A 125 4.85 15.36 -13.75
C GLY A 125 3.38 14.92 -13.88
N ASN A 126 3.06 14.16 -14.93
CA ASN A 126 1.76 13.51 -15.08
C ASN A 126 1.87 12.07 -14.57
N CYS A 127 1.37 11.83 -13.36
CA CYS A 127 1.60 10.59 -12.60
C CYS A 127 0.57 9.53 -12.96
N GLY A 128 0.63 9.07 -14.21
CA GLY A 128 -0.27 8.05 -14.75
C GLY A 128 0.12 6.61 -14.42
N VAL A 129 1.35 6.36 -13.97
CA VAL A 129 1.83 5.00 -13.66
C VAL A 129 1.14 4.48 -12.40
N LEU A 130 0.36 3.41 -12.57
CA LEU A 130 -0.35 2.74 -11.48
C LEU A 130 0.50 1.61 -10.88
N PRO A 131 0.38 1.38 -9.56
CA PRO A 131 -0.58 2.01 -8.65
C PRO A 131 -0.11 3.31 -7.98
N TYR A 132 1.15 3.69 -8.15
CA TYR A 132 1.78 4.79 -7.42
C TYR A 132 1.61 6.14 -8.12
N SER A 133 0.35 6.56 -8.33
CA SER A 133 -0.02 7.80 -9.02
C SER A 133 0.00 9.06 -8.15
N SER A 134 0.26 8.91 -6.85
CA SER A 134 0.36 10.02 -5.89
C SER A 134 1.63 10.86 -6.09
N CYS A 135 1.69 12.02 -5.44
CA CYS A 135 2.90 12.84 -5.40
C CYS A 135 3.76 12.49 -4.19
N GLN A 136 5.07 12.75 -4.31
CA GLN A 136 6.00 12.67 -3.19
C GLN A 136 6.79 13.99 -3.05
N THR A 137 7.23 14.28 -1.83
CA THR A 137 8.35 15.19 -1.53
C THR A 137 9.30 14.50 -0.57
N ARG A 138 10.61 14.50 -0.88
CA ARG A 138 11.63 13.87 -0.04
C ARG A 138 12.89 14.73 0.10
N ILE A 139 13.72 14.39 1.08
CA ILE A 139 15.11 14.85 1.16
C ILE A 139 16.04 13.72 0.74
N SER A 140 16.83 13.93 -0.31
CA SER A 140 17.85 12.98 -0.76
C SER A 140 18.94 12.78 0.29
N ILE A 141 19.76 11.74 0.13
CA ILE A 141 20.89 11.48 1.04
C ILE A 141 21.93 12.62 1.06
N GLU A 142 22.02 13.38 -0.03
CA GLU A 142 22.86 14.59 -0.14
C GLU A 142 22.21 15.85 0.44
N GLY A 143 20.96 15.77 0.91
CA GLY A 143 20.24 16.88 1.53
C GLY A 143 19.43 17.75 0.57
N TRP A 144 19.20 17.28 -0.67
CA TRP A 144 18.41 18.00 -1.67
C TRP A 144 16.92 17.70 -1.51
N THR A 145 16.08 18.72 -1.58
CA THR A 145 14.63 18.54 -1.69
C THR A 145 14.29 18.07 -3.10
N GLN A 146 13.58 16.95 -3.19
CA GLN A 146 13.10 16.36 -4.44
C GLN A 146 11.57 16.26 -4.42
N ARG A 147 10.94 16.59 -5.55
CA ARG A 147 9.50 16.48 -5.76
C ARG A 147 9.27 15.69 -7.04
N SER A 148 8.38 14.71 -7.02
CA SER A 148 8.06 13.93 -8.22
C SER A 148 6.74 13.17 -8.07
N CYS A 149 6.38 12.39 -9.10
CA CYS A 149 5.45 11.28 -8.94
C CYS A 149 6.06 10.24 -8.00
N LEU A 150 5.22 9.58 -7.19
CA LEU A 150 5.69 8.49 -6.33
C LEU A 150 6.23 7.32 -7.17
N SER A 151 5.57 7.00 -8.28
CA SER A 151 5.98 5.99 -9.26
C SER A 151 7.30 6.26 -9.99
N SER A 152 7.90 7.44 -9.86
CA SER A 152 9.20 7.73 -10.49
C SER A 152 10.39 7.47 -9.58
N LEU A 153 10.15 7.04 -8.34
CA LEU A 153 11.20 6.67 -7.40
C LEU A 153 11.75 5.28 -7.75
N GLU A 154 13.04 5.08 -7.49
CA GLU A 154 13.63 3.75 -7.50
C GLU A 154 13.09 2.91 -6.33
N ARG A 155 13.25 1.59 -6.39
CA ARG A 155 12.62 0.67 -5.42
C ARG A 155 12.87 1.07 -3.98
N ASP A 156 14.13 1.24 -3.58
CA ASP A 156 14.48 1.51 -2.17
C ASP A 156 13.83 2.82 -1.68
N GLU A 157 13.82 3.86 -2.52
CA GLU A 157 13.21 5.14 -2.19
C GLU A 157 11.68 5.06 -2.14
N LEU A 158 11.09 4.28 -3.04
CA LEU A 158 9.65 4.02 -3.05
C LEU A 158 9.22 3.27 -1.79
N GLU A 159 9.94 2.22 -1.39
CA GLU A 159 9.69 1.46 -0.17
C GLU A 159 9.76 2.36 1.08
N GLU A 160 10.79 3.20 1.19
CA GLU A 160 10.91 4.18 2.27
C GLU A 160 9.72 5.15 2.30
N CYS A 161 9.34 5.71 1.15
CA CYS A 161 8.21 6.61 1.04
C CYS A 161 6.88 5.95 1.43
N LEU A 162 6.64 4.73 0.98
CA LEU A 162 5.44 3.95 1.32
C LEU A 162 5.39 3.60 2.81
N ALA A 163 6.55 3.34 3.43
CA ALA A 163 6.67 3.09 4.86
C ALA A 163 6.57 4.38 5.71
N GLY A 164 6.55 5.56 5.09
CA GLY A 164 6.60 6.85 5.78
C GLY A 164 7.95 7.12 6.45
N THR A 165 9.02 6.53 5.94
CA THR A 165 10.41 6.71 6.41
C THR A 165 11.22 7.49 5.37
N GLY A 166 12.56 7.51 5.48
CA GLY A 166 13.45 8.08 4.45
C GLY A 166 13.32 9.59 4.21
N ASN A 167 12.81 10.37 5.18
CA ASN A 167 12.48 11.79 4.98
C ASN A 167 11.62 12.03 3.74
N CYS A 168 10.58 11.21 3.58
CA CYS A 168 9.64 11.31 2.49
C CYS A 168 8.22 11.59 3.00
N THR A 169 7.44 12.32 2.22
CA THR A 169 6.01 12.54 2.45
C THR A 169 5.25 12.34 1.16
N VAL A 170 4.23 11.50 1.22
CA VAL A 170 3.32 11.22 0.11
C VAL A 170 2.03 12.01 0.30
N CYS A 171 1.49 12.55 -0.77
CA CYS A 171 0.19 13.20 -0.78
C CYS A 171 -0.59 12.87 -2.05
N THR A 172 -1.91 13.02 -1.98
CA THR A 172 -2.83 12.70 -3.07
C THR A 172 -3.54 13.97 -3.55
N GLY A 173 -3.76 14.06 -4.86
CA GLY A 173 -4.39 15.21 -5.50
C GLY A 173 -3.42 16.05 -6.32
N ASP A 174 -3.97 16.83 -7.25
CA ASP A 174 -3.19 17.67 -8.15
C ASP A 174 -2.40 18.74 -7.37
N TYR A 175 -1.11 18.80 -7.63
CA TYR A 175 -0.14 19.73 -7.07
C TYR A 175 -0.09 19.72 -5.54
N CYS A 176 -0.47 18.61 -4.90
CA CYS A 176 -0.49 18.51 -3.44
C CYS A 176 0.92 18.67 -2.83
N ASN A 177 1.96 18.33 -3.58
CA ASN A 177 3.35 18.42 -3.17
C ASN A 177 3.93 19.83 -3.37
N ARG A 178 3.17 20.88 -3.07
CA ARG A 178 3.57 22.29 -3.23
C ARG A 178 4.01 22.99 -1.95
N GLU A 179 3.80 22.34 -0.81
CA GLU A 179 4.17 22.91 0.49
C GLU A 179 5.69 22.84 0.69
N ILE A 180 6.23 23.79 1.45
CA ILE A 180 7.64 23.76 1.86
C ILE A 180 7.90 22.51 2.71
N TYR A 181 8.99 21.82 2.40
CA TYR A 181 9.37 20.57 3.06
C TYR A 181 10.89 20.47 3.27
N PRO A 182 11.36 20.12 4.48
CA PRO A 182 10.61 20.05 5.73
C PRO A 182 9.98 21.40 6.12
N ALA A 183 8.93 21.38 6.93
CA ALA A 183 8.16 22.58 7.27
C ALA A 183 8.96 23.63 8.08
N ASP A 184 10.07 23.22 8.68
CA ASP A 184 10.99 24.03 9.50
C ASP A 184 12.23 24.52 8.72
N ARG A 185 12.12 24.58 7.38
CA ARG A 185 13.18 25.07 6.50
C ARG A 185 13.57 26.54 6.71
#